data_AF-A0A9D1MYT4-F1
#
_entry.id   AF-A0A9D1MYT4-F1
#
_cell.length_a   1.000
_cell.length_b   1.000
_cell.length_c   1.000
_cell.angle_alpha   90.00
_cell.angle_beta   90.00
_cell.angle_gamma   90.00
#
_symmetry.space_group_name_H-M   'P 1'
#
loop_
_entity.id
_entity.type
_entity.pdbx_description
1 polymer ?
#
loop_
_entity_poly.entity_id
_entity_poly.type
_entity_poly.pdbx_seq_one_letter_code
_entity_poly.pdbx_strand_id
1 'polypeptide(L)'
;MLSNQNVSPLSFKARVSPQILRRIDFELQFTVSKKYAQTTIDRQLKTIPDWGSKGSELVISRNTKGNKCIGLKMPLENGFVVSWPIEYLKGKTILSQMMNLRSSHLNSTVQTIKFLYSKYGLDIFEKAKNSAPHVR
;
A
#
# COMPACT_ATOMS: atom_id res chain seq x y z
N MET A 1 -35.32 -9.98 22.18
CA MET A 1 -34.39 -10.83 21.40
C MET A 1 -33.39 -9.91 20.72
N LEU A 2 -32.16 -9.84 21.23
CA LEU A 2 -31.08 -9.06 20.63
C LEU A 2 -30.43 -9.93 19.56
N SER A 3 -30.71 -9.64 18.29
CA SER A 3 -30.02 -10.22 17.16
C SER A 3 -28.56 -9.80 17.22
N ASN A 4 -27.70 -10.75 17.59
CA ASN A 4 -26.26 -10.66 17.45
C ASN A 4 -25.94 -10.13 16.06
N GLN A 5 -25.38 -8.92 16.00
CA GLN A 5 -24.77 -8.41 14.79
C GLN A 5 -23.68 -9.39 14.40
N ASN A 6 -23.91 -10.14 13.33
CA ASN A 6 -22.89 -10.91 12.63
C ASN A 6 -21.90 -9.90 12.04
N VAL A 7 -20.98 -9.41 12.88
CA VAL A 7 -19.77 -8.74 12.44
C VAL A 7 -18.98 -9.83 11.72
N SER A 8 -19.20 -9.95 10.40
CA SER A 8 -18.36 -10.76 9.54
C SER A 8 -16.91 -10.48 9.93
N PRO A 9 -16.07 -11.49 10.18
CA PRO A 9 -14.69 -11.21 10.51
C PRO A 9 -14.15 -10.37 9.37
N LEU A 10 -13.74 -9.14 9.70
CA LEU A 10 -13.00 -8.26 8.79
C LEU A 10 -11.90 -9.15 8.23
N SER A 11 -12.07 -9.62 7.00
CA SER A 11 -11.07 -10.49 6.38
C SER A 11 -9.96 -9.55 5.93
N PHE A 12 -9.09 -9.22 6.89
CA PHE A 12 -7.80 -8.60 6.65
C PHE A 12 -7.09 -9.50 5.62
N LYS A 13 -6.92 -8.96 4.41
CA LYS A 13 -6.35 -9.62 3.23
C LYS A 13 -5.76 -8.58 2.29
N ALA A 14 -4.88 -7.72 2.80
CA ALA A 14 -4.14 -6.84 1.90
C ALA A 14 -3.40 -7.69 0.87
N ARG A 15 -3.60 -7.37 -0.40
CA ARG A 15 -2.89 -8.06 -1.50
C ARG A 15 -1.63 -7.28 -1.85
N VAL A 16 -0.65 -7.96 -2.42
CA VAL A 16 0.51 -7.29 -3.04
C VAL A 16 0.31 -7.30 -4.54
N SER A 17 0.33 -6.13 -5.17
CA SER A 17 0.15 -6.06 -6.62
C SER A 17 1.29 -6.77 -7.37
N PRO A 18 1.04 -7.40 -8.53
CA PRO A 18 2.08 -8.04 -9.34
C PRO A 18 3.19 -7.09 -9.78
N GLN A 19 2.93 -5.78 -9.85
CA GLN A 19 3.94 -4.77 -10.17
C GLN A 19 4.97 -4.63 -9.05
N ILE A 20 4.56 -4.66 -7.78
CA ILE A 20 5.48 -4.66 -6.65
C ILE A 20 6.33 -5.93 -6.68
N LEU A 21 5.72 -7.11 -6.88
CA LEU A 21 6.45 -8.39 -6.92
C LEU A 21 7.53 -8.39 -8.00
N ARG A 22 7.17 -8.02 -9.24
CA ARG A 22 8.15 -7.88 -10.33
C ARG A 22 9.27 -6.89 -10.02
N ARG A 23 8.95 -5.80 -9.31
CA ARG A 23 9.95 -4.80 -8.94
C ARG A 23 10.89 -5.30 -7.85
N ILE A 24 10.37 -6.05 -6.87
CA ILE A 24 11.15 -6.74 -5.85
C ILE A 24 12.10 -7.74 -6.51
N ASP A 25 11.60 -8.59 -7.41
CA ASP A 25 12.41 -9.59 -8.12
C ASP A 25 13.55 -8.94 -8.90
N PHE A 26 13.26 -7.83 -9.59
CA PHE A 26 14.28 -7.03 -10.27
C PHE A 26 15.33 -6.48 -9.29
N GLU A 27 14.90 -5.81 -8.21
CA GLU A 27 15.82 -5.17 -7.25
C GLU A 27 16.65 -6.18 -6.44
N LEU A 28 16.14 -7.40 -6.24
CA LEU A 28 16.88 -8.50 -5.62
C LEU A 28 18.12 -8.92 -6.43
N GLN A 29 18.10 -8.76 -7.76
CA GLN A 29 19.25 -9.10 -8.61
C GLN A 29 20.46 -8.18 -8.34
N PHE A 30 20.23 -6.98 -7.85
CA PHE A 30 21.26 -5.97 -7.59
C PHE A 30 21.63 -5.87 -6.10
N THR A 31 21.11 -6.77 -5.27
CA THR A 31 21.36 -6.75 -3.83
C THR A 31 22.60 -7.58 -3.50
N VAL A 32 23.51 -6.99 -2.70
CA VAL A 32 24.78 -7.63 -2.28
C VAL A 32 24.55 -8.99 -1.62
N SER A 33 23.51 -9.12 -0.77
CA SER A 33 23.13 -10.38 -0.13
C SER A 33 21.74 -10.84 -0.55
N LYS A 34 21.65 -11.38 -1.78
CA LYS A 34 20.39 -11.84 -2.37
C LYS A 34 19.65 -12.86 -1.50
N LYS A 35 20.35 -13.86 -0.94
CA LYS A 35 19.72 -14.92 -0.13
C LYS A 35 19.06 -14.35 1.14
N TYR A 36 19.76 -13.45 1.84
CA TYR A 36 19.22 -12.80 3.03
C TYR A 36 18.02 -11.91 2.70
N ALA A 37 18.16 -11.12 1.64
CA ALA A 37 17.11 -10.21 1.19
C ALA A 37 15.84 -10.97 0.76
N GLN A 38 15.99 -12.03 -0.03
CA GLN A 38 14.90 -12.91 -0.42
C GLN A 38 14.20 -13.51 0.81
N THR A 39 14.95 -14.10 1.74
CA THR A 39 14.38 -14.71 2.95
C THR A 39 13.57 -13.71 3.77
N THR A 40 14.08 -12.48 3.90
CA THR A 40 13.40 -11.40 4.64
C THR A 40 12.11 -10.99 3.93
N ILE A 41 12.16 -10.84 2.61
CA ILE A 41 11.00 -10.49 1.79
C ILE A 41 9.95 -11.60 1.80
N ASP A 42 10.33 -12.86 1.66
CA ASP A 42 9.38 -13.97 1.66
C ASP A 42 8.63 -14.05 2.99
N ARG A 43 9.34 -13.81 4.10
CA ARG A 43 8.72 -13.70 5.43
C ARG A 43 7.74 -12.53 5.49
N GLN A 44 8.15 -11.37 4.99
CA GLN A 44 7.32 -10.17 4.95
C GLN A 44 6.07 -10.35 4.08
N LEU A 45 6.20 -10.94 2.89
CA LEU A 45 5.08 -11.17 1.97
C LEU A 45 4.04 -12.11 2.58
N LYS A 46 4.46 -13.07 3.41
CA LYS A 46 3.56 -13.98 4.12
C LYS A 46 2.72 -13.30 5.20
N THR A 47 3.19 -12.20 5.79
CA THR A 47 2.46 -11.49 6.86
C THR A 47 1.53 -10.41 6.33
N ILE A 48 1.77 -9.88 5.12
CA ILE A 48 0.95 -8.81 4.52
C ILE A 48 -0.54 -9.17 4.41
N PRO A 49 -0.94 -10.41 4.04
CA PRO A 49 -2.34 -10.79 4.03
C PRO A 49 -3.03 -10.56 5.38
N ASP A 50 -2.33 -10.67 6.50
CA ASP A 50 -2.91 -10.44 7.83
C ASP A 50 -3.08 -8.94 8.15
N TRP A 51 -2.67 -8.06 7.25
CA TRP A 51 -2.72 -6.60 7.42
C TRP A 51 -3.82 -5.98 6.55
N GLY A 52 -4.26 -4.78 6.94
CA GLY A 52 -5.11 -3.89 6.12
C GLY A 52 -6.57 -4.34 5.95
N SER A 53 -7.42 -3.44 5.45
CA SER A 53 -8.84 -3.72 5.27
C SER A 53 -9.13 -4.67 4.11
N LYS A 54 -10.29 -5.35 4.14
CA LYS A 54 -10.75 -6.21 3.04
C LYS A 54 -10.73 -5.45 1.71
N GLY A 55 -10.13 -6.04 0.69
CA GLY A 55 -10.01 -5.45 -0.65
C GLY A 55 -8.91 -4.39 -0.80
N SER A 56 -8.10 -4.17 0.24
CA SER A 56 -6.91 -3.33 0.12
C SER A 56 -5.79 -4.06 -0.65
N GLU A 57 -4.98 -3.28 -1.35
CA GLU A 57 -3.88 -3.77 -2.20
C GLU A 57 -2.69 -2.82 -2.07
N LEU A 58 -1.51 -3.36 -1.80
CA LEU A 58 -0.25 -2.64 -1.91
C LEU A 58 0.10 -2.48 -3.39
N VAL A 59 0.28 -1.23 -3.79
CA VAL A 59 0.54 -0.84 -5.19
C VAL A 59 1.81 0.01 -5.28
N ILE A 60 2.37 0.12 -6.48
CA ILE A 60 3.37 1.16 -6.73
C ILE A 60 2.63 2.48 -6.89
N SER A 61 3.00 3.46 -6.06
CA SER A 61 2.48 4.82 -6.09
C SER A 61 3.63 5.82 -6.30
N ARG A 62 3.28 7.11 -6.31
CA ARG A 62 4.23 8.21 -6.24
C ARG A 62 3.97 9.03 -4.98
N ASN A 63 5.02 9.34 -4.25
CA ASN A 63 4.91 10.26 -3.11
C ASN A 63 4.79 11.71 -3.59
N THR A 64 4.63 12.64 -2.65
CA THR A 64 4.55 14.09 -2.90
C THR A 64 5.75 14.67 -3.66
N LYS A 65 6.90 13.99 -3.64
CA LYS A 65 8.12 14.36 -4.39
C LYS A 65 8.18 13.73 -5.78
N GLY A 66 7.15 13.00 -6.21
CA GLY A 66 7.09 12.32 -7.51
C GLY A 66 7.87 10.99 -7.58
N ASN A 67 8.51 10.57 -6.49
CA ASN A 67 9.31 9.36 -6.42
C ASN A 67 8.43 8.12 -6.30
N LYS A 68 8.81 7.03 -6.98
CA LYS A 68 8.13 5.74 -6.86
C LYS A 68 8.27 5.21 -5.43
N CYS A 69 7.15 4.78 -4.85
CA CYS A 69 7.10 4.22 -3.51
C CYS A 69 5.99 3.16 -3.41
N ILE A 70 5.93 2.47 -2.27
CA ILE A 70 4.77 1.64 -1.92
C ILE A 70 3.61 2.58 -1.55
N GLY A 71 2.44 2.27 -2.08
CA GLY A 71 1.16 2.89 -1.73
C GLY A 71 0.13 1.84 -1.33
N LEU A 72 -0.99 2.32 -0.81
CA LEU A 72 -2.16 1.52 -0.52
C LEU A 72 -3.29 1.93 -1.45
N LYS A 73 -3.89 0.95 -2.12
CA LYS A 73 -5.13 1.07 -2.87
C LYS A 73 -6.23 0.41 -2.08
N MET A 74 -7.38 1.05 -1.93
CA MET A 74 -8.53 0.46 -1.23
C MET A 74 -9.87 0.98 -1.78
N PRO A 75 -10.93 0.18 -1.68
CA PRO A 75 -12.28 0.65 -1.94
C PRO A 75 -12.78 1.57 -0.82
N LEU A 76 -13.55 2.58 -1.21
CA LEU A 76 -14.36 3.42 -0.35
C LEU A 76 -15.80 2.85 -0.27
N GLU A 77 -16.58 3.28 0.71
CA GLU A 77 -17.93 2.76 0.99
C GLU A 77 -18.93 2.98 -0.16
N ASN A 78 -18.70 4.01 -0.97
CA ASN A 78 -19.49 4.36 -2.15
C ASN A 78 -19.02 3.65 -3.45
N GLY A 79 -18.16 2.63 -3.33
CA GLY A 79 -17.71 1.81 -4.47
C GLY A 79 -16.52 2.38 -5.26
N PHE A 80 -16.10 3.61 -4.99
CA PHE A 80 -14.90 4.17 -5.60
C PHE A 80 -13.64 3.48 -5.07
N VAL A 81 -12.60 3.40 -5.90
CA VAL A 81 -11.31 2.85 -5.52
C VAL A 81 -10.26 3.94 -5.59
N VAL A 82 -9.59 4.19 -4.48
CA VAL A 82 -8.58 5.25 -4.37
C VAL A 82 -7.24 4.64 -4.00
N SER A 83 -6.16 5.35 -4.36
CA SER A 83 -4.80 4.98 -4.00
C SER A 83 -4.08 6.15 -3.34
N TRP A 84 -3.29 5.86 -2.31
CA TRP A 84 -2.48 6.86 -1.61
C TRP A 84 -1.08 6.31 -1.31
N PRO A 85 -0.01 7.11 -1.43
CA PRO A 85 1.33 6.70 -0.98
C PRO A 85 1.35 6.38 0.51
N ILE A 86 2.13 5.37 0.91
CA ILE A 86 2.43 5.14 2.32
C ILE A 86 3.54 6.13 2.71
N GLU A 87 3.13 7.21 3.35
CA GLU A 87 4.05 8.27 3.77
C GLU A 87 4.99 7.77 4.88
N TYR A 88 6.20 8.35 4.92
CA TYR A 88 7.25 8.06 5.91
C TYR A 88 7.83 6.63 5.90
N LEU A 89 7.53 5.83 4.88
CA LEU A 89 8.16 4.53 4.70
C LEU A 89 9.63 4.70 4.33
N LYS A 90 10.53 4.24 5.20
CA LYS A 90 11.99 4.32 4.98
C LYS A 90 12.41 3.38 3.85
N GLY A 91 13.35 3.85 3.03
CA GLY A 91 13.94 3.08 1.93
C GLY A 91 13.85 3.80 0.59
N LYS A 92 14.93 3.69 -0.20
CA LYS A 92 15.02 4.32 -1.53
C LYS A 92 14.39 3.46 -2.63
N THR A 93 14.37 2.15 -2.44
CA THR A 93 13.89 1.16 -3.40
C THR A 93 12.61 0.49 -2.90
N ILE A 94 11.81 -0.10 -3.79
CA ILE A 94 10.58 -0.82 -3.40
C ILE A 94 10.91 -2.01 -2.49
N LEU A 95 12.01 -2.71 -2.75
CA LEU A 95 12.55 -3.77 -1.93
C LEU A 95 12.84 -3.29 -0.50
N SER A 96 13.62 -2.21 -0.35
CA SER A 96 13.97 -1.67 0.97
C SER A 96 12.75 -1.12 1.71
N GLN A 97 11.78 -0.55 0.98
CA GLN A 97 10.52 -0.10 1.55
C GLN A 97 9.66 -1.28 2.01
N MET A 98 9.62 -2.38 1.24
CA MET A 98 8.90 -3.59 1.60
C MET A 98 9.46 -4.21 2.88
N MET A 99 10.79 -4.30 2.99
CA MET A 99 11.47 -4.80 4.21
C MET A 99 11.16 -3.96 5.46
N ASN A 100 10.94 -2.66 5.29
CA ASN A 100 10.64 -1.74 6.40
C ASN A 100 9.14 -1.57 6.65
N LEU A 101 8.28 -2.20 5.84
CA LEU A 101 6.84 -2.08 5.96
C LEU A 101 6.34 -2.74 7.25
N ARG A 102 5.29 -2.17 7.84
CA ARG A 102 4.69 -2.62 9.10
C ARG A 102 3.18 -2.44 8.99
N SER A 103 2.42 -3.22 9.74
CA SER A 103 0.95 -3.11 9.79
C SER A 103 0.48 -1.70 10.18
N SER A 104 1.21 -1.02 11.08
CA SER A 104 0.92 0.36 11.49
C SER A 104 0.92 1.34 10.32
N HIS A 105 1.82 1.17 9.35
CA HIS A 105 1.88 2.03 8.16
C HIS A 105 0.62 1.89 7.31
N LEU A 106 0.09 0.68 7.15
CA LEU A 106 -1.16 0.44 6.43
C LEU A 106 -2.33 1.08 7.18
N ASN A 107 -2.41 0.88 8.50
CA ASN A 107 -3.47 1.45 9.33
C ASN A 107 -3.49 2.98 9.27
N SER A 108 -2.33 3.63 9.42
CA SER A 108 -2.21 5.08 9.28
C SER A 108 -2.62 5.57 7.88
N THR A 109 -2.25 4.83 6.83
CA THR A 109 -2.61 5.18 5.46
C THR A 109 -4.12 5.05 5.21
N VAL A 110 -4.77 4.00 5.75
CA VAL A 110 -6.23 3.85 5.70
C VAL A 110 -6.92 5.04 6.39
N GLN A 111 -6.46 5.42 7.58
CA GLN A 111 -7.02 6.58 8.29
C GLN A 111 -6.82 7.87 7.49
N THR A 112 -5.67 8.05 6.86
CA THR A 112 -5.37 9.19 5.99
C THR A 112 -6.32 9.24 4.80
N ILE A 113 -6.53 8.12 4.11
CA ILE A 113 -7.47 8.03 2.97
C ILE A 113 -8.87 8.43 3.42
N LYS A 114 -9.36 7.86 4.53
CA LYS A 114 -10.69 8.17 5.06
C LYS A 114 -10.83 9.66 5.41
N PHE A 115 -9.82 10.24 6.07
CA PHE A 115 -9.80 11.65 6.41
C PHE A 115 -9.82 12.55 5.17
N LEU A 116 -8.96 12.27 4.19
CA LEU A 116 -8.87 13.04 2.95
C LEU A 116 -10.18 12.99 2.17
N TYR A 117 -10.79 11.81 2.06
CA TYR A 117 -12.08 11.65 1.41
C TYR A 117 -13.19 12.42 2.15
N SER A 118 -13.25 12.30 3.48
CA SER A 118 -14.24 13.01 4.29
C SER A 118 -14.12 14.54 4.18
N LYS A 119 -12.90 15.06 4.00
CA LYS A 119 -12.64 16.51 4.01
C LYS A 119 -12.69 17.14 2.61
N TYR A 120 -12.23 16.42 1.59
CA TYR A 120 -12.02 16.98 0.24
C TYR A 120 -12.71 16.19 -0.88
N GLY A 121 -13.42 15.10 -0.55
CA GLY A 121 -14.05 14.24 -1.56
C GLY A 121 -13.05 13.51 -2.45
N LEU A 122 -13.47 13.20 -3.68
CA LEU A 122 -12.64 12.46 -4.66
C LEU A 122 -11.56 13.33 -5.32
N ASP A 123 -11.78 14.64 -5.41
CA ASP A 123 -10.92 15.60 -6.12
C ASP A 123 -9.45 15.51 -5.72
N ILE A 124 -9.18 15.27 -4.43
CA ILE A 124 -7.81 15.18 -3.91
C ILE A 124 -7.06 13.97 -4.48
N PHE A 125 -7.77 12.86 -4.70
CA PHE A 125 -7.20 11.63 -5.26
C PHE A 125 -7.01 11.72 -6.78
N GLU A 126 -7.93 12.40 -7.47
CA GLU A 126 -7.79 12.67 -8.92
C GLU A 126 -6.63 13.64 -9.20
N LYS A 127 -6.51 14.71 -8.42
CA LYS A 127 -5.38 15.63 -8.51
C LYS A 127 -4.06 14.93 -8.24
N ALA A 128 -3.98 14.08 -7.21
CA ALA A 128 -2.77 13.31 -6.91
C ALA A 128 -2.37 12.35 -8.05
N LYS A 129 -3.34 11.81 -8.80
CA LYS A 129 -3.10 10.99 -9.99
C LYS A 129 -2.52 11.82 -11.16
N ASN A 130 -3.00 13.06 -11.30
CA ASN A 130 -2.68 13.95 -12.42
C ASN A 130 -1.49 14.89 -12.16
N SER A 131 -1.06 15.07 -10.90
CA SER A 131 0.05 15.94 -10.51
C SER A 131 1.44 15.30 -10.72
N ALA A 132 1.52 14.14 -11.38
CA ALA A 132 2.80 13.62 -11.84
C ALA A 132 3.34 14.53 -12.96
N PRO A 133 4.60 15.01 -12.90
CA PRO A 133 5.13 15.88 -13.94
C PRO A 133 5.05 15.14 -15.29
N HIS A 134 4.38 15.78 -16.26
CA HIS A 134 4.58 15.45 -17.65
C HIS A 134 6.06 15.71 -17.94
N VAL A 135 6.83 14.63 -18.08
CA VAL A 135 8.13 14.71 -18.71
C VAL A 135 7.82 15.02 -20.17
N ARG A 136 8.04 16.29 -20.55
CA ARG A 136 8.08 16.72 -21.95
C ARG A 136 9.21 16.02 -22.68
#